data_AF-A0A0N1DXV3-F1
#
_entry.id   AF-A0A0N1DXV3-F1
#
_cell.length_a   1.000
_cell.length_b   1.000
_cell.length_c   1.000
_cell.angle_alpha   90.00
_cell.angle_beta   90.00
_cell.angle_gamma   90.00
#
_symmetry.space_group_name_H-M   'P 1'
#
loop_
_entity.id
_entity.type
_entity.pdbx_description
1 polymer ?
#
loop_
_entity_poly.entity_id
_entity_poly.type
_entity_poly.pdbx_seq_one_letter_code
_entity_poly.pdbx_strand_id
1 'polypeptide(L)'
;MVVILTSCNPFPKKDAHPEVPFLEDLLKDETKFKKIIGTENISEIIFLKDDKILLKPSNSELSFKIIDANKTVYFDQVADWKKPFYIDKAGNVYLNKQKYFYPDYKKHEDFKTVVFKDSLDKKSEQLGTKYPDSIKFKMLDEFEISLLKTYHLTPCEYTVVHQERCNIFEIRNNTLVVRQTELFKNDFSKLPTAIPKFDDDVLIRWENGKMVTPIYLAYHQLNTYQFKCDDMMMPTTINLNGKQYLFTHQFGLYLIKE
;
A
#
# COMPACT_ATOMS: atom_id res chain seq x y z
N MET A 1 -5.66 53.69 -10.58
CA MET A 1 -5.53 52.26 -10.93
C MET A 1 -5.73 51.47 -9.65
N VAL A 2 -6.95 50.98 -9.42
CA VAL A 2 -7.31 50.26 -8.19
C VAL A 2 -6.98 48.79 -8.41
N VAL A 3 -6.02 48.27 -7.64
CA VAL A 3 -5.70 46.85 -7.60
C VAL A 3 -6.76 46.19 -6.72
N ILE A 4 -7.72 45.50 -7.33
CA ILE A 4 -8.69 44.68 -6.61
C ILE A 4 -8.05 43.30 -6.40
N LEU A 5 -7.54 43.06 -5.20
CA LEU A 5 -7.14 41.74 -4.72
C LEU A 5 -8.40 40.95 -4.38
N THR A 6 -8.99 40.25 -5.36
CA THR A 6 -9.99 39.20 -5.09
C THR A 6 -9.28 37.91 -4.69
N SER A 7 -8.63 37.90 -3.53
CA SER A 7 -8.30 36.64 -2.84
C SER A 7 -9.56 36.18 -2.10
N CYS A 8 -10.47 35.52 -2.80
CA CYS A 8 -11.52 34.74 -2.16
C CYS A 8 -10.86 33.54 -1.48
N ASN A 9 -10.58 33.66 -0.19
CA ASN A 9 -10.57 32.47 0.65
C ASN A 9 -11.97 31.84 0.57
N PRO A 10 -12.11 30.55 0.25
CA PRO A 10 -13.41 29.89 0.32
C PRO A 10 -13.81 29.85 1.80
N PHE A 11 -14.70 30.76 2.18
CA PHE A 11 -15.41 30.67 3.44
C PHE A 11 -16.37 29.48 3.37
N PRO A 12 -16.53 28.69 4.45
CA PRO A 12 -17.48 27.59 4.48
C PRO A 12 -18.87 28.06 4.02
N LYS A 13 -19.41 27.46 2.96
CA LYS A 13 -20.72 27.83 2.42
C LYS A 13 -21.81 27.47 3.44
N LYS A 14 -22.83 28.32 3.58
CA LYS A 14 -24.03 28.03 4.37
C LYS A 14 -24.89 26.96 3.69
N ASP A 15 -24.87 25.78 4.31
CA ASP A 15 -26.00 24.88 4.60
C ASP A 15 -27.13 24.74 3.57
N ALA A 16 -26.82 24.19 2.40
CA ALA A 16 -27.79 23.59 1.48
C ALA A 16 -27.60 22.07 1.33
N HIS A 17 -26.75 21.48 2.18
CA HIS A 17 -26.35 20.09 2.08
C HIS A 17 -27.27 19.20 2.95
N PRO A 18 -27.51 17.95 2.53
CA PRO A 18 -28.39 17.04 3.25
C PRO A 18 -27.77 16.63 4.59
N GLU A 19 -28.58 16.69 5.65
CA GLU A 19 -28.19 16.22 6.97
C GLU A 19 -28.23 14.69 7.03
N VAL A 20 -27.05 14.09 6.84
CA VAL A 20 -26.81 12.64 6.91
C VAL A 20 -25.81 12.32 8.03
N PRO A 21 -25.85 11.10 8.61
CA PRO A 21 -24.95 10.74 9.70
C PRO A 21 -23.47 10.73 9.26
N PHE A 22 -22.57 10.96 10.20
CA PHE A 22 -21.15 10.70 9.98
C PHE A 22 -20.91 9.19 9.83
N LEU A 23 -19.93 8.81 9.00
CA LEU A 23 -19.59 7.39 8.83
C LEU A 23 -19.25 6.70 10.15
N GLU A 24 -18.54 7.38 11.05
CA GLU A 24 -18.21 6.83 12.38
C GLU A 24 -19.47 6.45 13.16
N ASP A 25 -20.49 7.31 13.14
CA ASP A 25 -21.75 7.07 13.86
C ASP A 25 -22.58 5.98 13.18
N LEU A 26 -22.56 5.93 11.85
CA LEU A 26 -23.19 4.87 11.08
C LEU A 26 -22.57 3.49 11.41
N LEU A 27 -21.25 3.43 11.58
CA LEU A 27 -20.51 2.21 11.91
C LEU A 27 -20.75 1.69 13.34
N LYS A 28 -21.29 2.53 14.24
CA LYS A 28 -21.70 2.12 15.59
C LYS A 28 -23.01 1.32 15.59
N ASP A 29 -23.79 1.39 14.51
CA ASP A 29 -25.03 0.63 14.38
C ASP A 29 -24.73 -0.84 14.05
N GLU A 30 -24.62 -1.66 15.11
CA GLU A 30 -24.35 -3.09 14.98
C GLU A 30 -25.45 -3.86 14.24
N THR A 31 -26.65 -3.29 14.05
CA THR A 31 -27.70 -3.93 13.25
C THR A 31 -27.41 -3.86 11.76
N LYS A 32 -26.63 -2.85 11.33
CA LYS A 32 -26.25 -2.60 9.92
C LYS A 32 -24.82 -3.04 9.61
N PHE A 33 -23.89 -2.88 10.56
CA PHE A 33 -22.48 -3.16 10.34
C PHE A 33 -21.93 -4.09 11.40
N LYS A 34 -21.01 -4.99 11.00
CA LYS A 34 -20.25 -5.81 11.95
C LYS A 34 -18.77 -5.59 11.72
N LYS A 35 -18.05 -5.10 12.73
CA LYS A 35 -16.58 -4.97 12.68
C LYS A 35 -15.95 -6.35 12.52
N ILE A 36 -15.13 -6.52 11.49
CA ILE A 36 -14.41 -7.76 11.19
C ILE A 36 -12.95 -7.60 11.61
N ILE A 37 -12.29 -6.54 11.12
CA ILE A 37 -10.89 -6.22 11.39
C ILE A 37 -10.82 -4.73 11.76
N GLY A 38 -10.17 -4.40 12.87
CA GLY A 38 -9.80 -3.03 13.20
C GLY A 38 -8.40 -2.69 12.71
N THR A 39 -7.94 -1.48 12.99
CA THR A 39 -6.64 -0.95 12.55
C THR A 39 -5.58 -0.99 13.65
N GLU A 40 -5.90 -1.59 14.80
CA GLU A 40 -5.00 -1.63 15.94
C GLU A 40 -3.76 -2.47 15.62
N ASN A 41 -2.57 -1.85 15.68
CA ASN A 41 -1.28 -2.44 15.31
C ASN A 41 -1.11 -2.84 13.83
N ILE A 42 -1.97 -2.33 12.94
CA ILE A 42 -1.94 -2.62 11.51
C ILE A 42 -1.63 -1.33 10.76
N SER A 43 -0.59 -1.36 9.92
CA SER A 43 -0.28 -0.23 9.03
C SER A 43 -1.06 -0.28 7.73
N GLU A 44 -1.38 -1.48 7.25
CA GLU A 44 -2.03 -1.67 5.95
C GLU A 44 -2.87 -2.95 5.95
N ILE A 45 -4.06 -2.86 5.35
CA ILE A 45 -4.96 -3.99 5.08
C ILE A 45 -5.03 -4.13 3.56
N ILE A 46 -4.62 -5.28 3.04
CA ILE A 46 -4.56 -5.54 1.61
C ILE A 46 -5.42 -6.76 1.30
N PHE A 47 -6.35 -6.62 0.35
CA PHE A 47 -7.22 -7.71 -0.07
C PHE A 47 -6.55 -8.52 -1.18
N LEU A 48 -6.67 -9.84 -1.10
CA LEU A 48 -6.10 -10.78 -2.08
C LEU A 48 -7.19 -11.28 -3.04
N LYS A 49 -6.78 -11.73 -4.23
CA LYS A 49 -7.70 -12.18 -5.30
C LYS A 49 -8.58 -13.38 -4.92
N ASP A 50 -8.15 -14.15 -3.92
CA ASP A 50 -8.82 -15.34 -3.40
C ASP A 50 -9.63 -15.07 -2.12
N ASP A 51 -10.01 -13.81 -1.91
CA ASP A 51 -10.82 -13.33 -0.78
C ASP A 51 -10.15 -13.42 0.60
N LYS A 52 -8.84 -13.74 0.63
CA LYS A 52 -8.01 -13.58 1.82
C LYS A 52 -7.57 -12.13 2.01
N ILE A 53 -7.09 -11.82 3.20
CA ILE A 53 -6.72 -10.49 3.65
C ILE A 53 -5.31 -10.56 4.23
N LEU A 54 -4.39 -9.80 3.64
CA LEU A 54 -3.06 -9.58 4.17
C LEU A 54 -3.08 -8.40 5.14
N LEU A 55 -2.67 -8.65 6.38
CA LEU A 55 -2.49 -7.65 7.42
C LEU A 55 -1.00 -7.34 7.55
N LYS A 56 -0.63 -6.10 7.22
CA LYS A 56 0.73 -5.59 7.40
C LYS A 56 0.82 -4.91 8.77
N PRO A 57 1.74 -5.32 9.63
CA PRO A 57 1.84 -4.75 10.97
C PRO A 57 2.36 -3.31 10.94
N SER A 58 2.04 -2.53 11.97
CA SER A 58 2.60 -1.18 12.16
C SER A 58 3.95 -1.18 12.91
N ASN A 59 4.28 -2.28 13.60
CA ASN A 59 5.55 -2.49 14.29
C ASN A 59 6.33 -3.61 13.60
N SER A 60 7.63 -3.41 13.42
CA SER A 60 8.52 -4.38 12.79
C SER A 60 8.65 -5.72 13.50
N GLU A 61 8.36 -5.78 14.80
CA GLU A 61 8.42 -7.00 15.62
C GLU A 61 7.16 -7.86 15.48
N LEU A 62 6.08 -7.30 14.94
CA LEU A 62 4.84 -8.03 14.72
C LEU A 62 4.87 -8.75 13.37
N SER A 63 4.05 -9.78 13.25
CA SER A 63 4.00 -10.61 12.06
C SER A 63 3.07 -10.07 10.97
N PHE A 64 3.44 -10.34 9.72
CA PHE A 64 2.50 -10.31 8.62
C PHE A 64 1.55 -11.49 8.73
N LYS A 65 0.26 -11.24 8.55
CA LYS A 65 -0.77 -12.28 8.62
C LYS A 65 -1.57 -12.32 7.34
N ILE A 66 -1.83 -13.53 6.82
CA ILE A 66 -2.86 -13.73 5.80
C ILE A 66 -4.01 -14.47 6.47
N ILE A 67 -5.18 -13.85 6.49
CA ILE A 67 -6.39 -14.36 7.12
C ILE A 67 -7.56 -14.38 6.15
N ASP A 68 -8.65 -15.06 6.50
CA ASP A 68 -9.96 -14.84 5.86
C ASP A 68 -10.83 -13.88 6.71
N ALA A 69 -12.01 -13.54 6.18
CA ALA A 69 -13.00 -12.73 6.91
C ALA A 69 -13.53 -13.41 8.20
N ASN A 70 -13.34 -14.72 8.37
CA ASN A 70 -13.66 -15.46 9.59
C ASN A 70 -12.49 -15.49 10.59
N LYS A 71 -11.39 -14.79 10.29
CA LYS A 71 -10.15 -14.72 11.09
C LYS A 71 -9.37 -16.03 11.18
N THR A 72 -9.62 -16.96 10.26
CA THR A 72 -8.77 -18.14 10.09
C THR A 72 -7.43 -17.71 9.51
N VAL A 73 -6.34 -18.11 10.16
CA VAL A 73 -4.98 -17.72 9.81
C VAL A 73 -4.36 -18.74 8.86
N TYR A 74 -3.86 -18.29 7.72
CA TYR A 74 -3.19 -19.09 6.70
C TYR A 74 -1.68 -18.85 6.66
N PHE A 75 -1.24 -17.65 7.04
CA PHE A 75 0.16 -17.27 7.07
C PHE A 75 0.38 -16.36 8.29
N ASP A 76 1.46 -16.60 9.02
CA ASP A 76 1.85 -15.80 10.19
C ASP A 76 3.38 -15.87 10.31
N GLN A 77 4.08 -14.82 9.88
CA GLN A 77 5.54 -14.76 9.91
C GLN A 77 6.03 -13.32 10.17
N VAL A 78 7.08 -13.17 10.98
CA VAL A 78 7.76 -11.89 11.21
C VAL A 78 8.70 -11.60 10.05
N ALA A 79 8.57 -10.43 9.44
CA ALA A 79 9.42 -10.03 8.33
C ALA A 79 10.77 -9.47 8.80
N ASP A 80 11.84 -9.83 8.08
CA ASP A 80 13.08 -9.06 8.10
C ASP A 80 12.91 -7.88 7.14
N TRP A 81 12.70 -6.68 7.70
CA TRP A 81 12.44 -5.45 6.94
C TRP A 81 13.59 -4.97 6.07
N LYS A 82 14.77 -5.59 6.21
CA LYS A 82 15.91 -5.38 5.31
C LYS A 82 15.87 -6.29 4.09
N LYS A 83 14.90 -7.21 4.02
CA LYS A 83 14.72 -8.14 2.91
C LYS A 83 13.40 -7.88 2.17
N PRO A 84 13.35 -8.20 0.87
CA PRO A 84 12.12 -8.16 0.10
C PRO A 84 11.01 -9.05 0.67
N PHE A 85 9.80 -8.50 0.74
CA PHE A 85 8.52 -9.20 0.87
C PHE A 85 7.80 -9.10 -0.48
N TYR A 86 7.45 -10.22 -1.08
CA TYR A 86 6.73 -10.24 -2.35
C TYR A 86 5.61 -11.27 -2.39
N ILE A 87 4.46 -10.89 -2.96
CA ILE A 87 3.41 -11.85 -3.34
C ILE A 87 3.31 -11.85 -4.86
N ASP A 88 3.56 -13.00 -5.48
CA ASP A 88 3.52 -13.12 -6.93
C ASP A 88 2.09 -13.20 -7.48
N LYS A 89 1.96 -13.17 -8.81
CA LYS A 89 0.65 -13.26 -9.49
C LYS A 89 -0.11 -14.57 -9.24
N ALA A 90 0.55 -15.61 -8.75
CA ALA A 90 -0.05 -16.89 -8.39
C ALA A 90 -0.41 -16.98 -6.89
N GLY A 91 -0.11 -15.93 -6.11
CA GLY A 91 -0.37 -15.86 -4.68
C GLY A 91 0.74 -16.45 -3.81
N ASN A 92 1.88 -16.90 -4.35
CA ASN A 92 2.99 -17.39 -3.52
C ASN A 92 3.64 -16.23 -2.78
N VAL A 93 4.02 -16.48 -1.52
CA VAL A 93 4.66 -15.48 -0.66
C VAL A 93 6.16 -15.72 -0.63
N TYR A 94 6.94 -14.68 -0.86
CA TYR A 94 8.39 -14.67 -0.78
C TYR A 94 8.79 -13.77 0.37
N LEU A 95 9.31 -14.37 1.44
CA LEU A 95 9.66 -13.68 2.67
C LEU A 95 10.88 -14.32 3.32
N ASN A 96 11.81 -13.52 3.83
CA ASN A 96 12.97 -14.00 4.60
C ASN A 96 13.81 -15.07 3.87
N LYS A 97 13.90 -15.00 2.53
CA LYS A 97 14.56 -16.00 1.66
C LYS A 97 13.84 -17.35 1.57
N GLN A 98 12.61 -17.44 2.05
CA GLN A 98 11.72 -18.57 1.85
C GLN A 98 10.65 -18.20 0.83
N LYS A 99 10.25 -19.19 0.03
CA LYS A 99 9.05 -19.14 -0.79
C LYS A 99 8.01 -20.06 -0.16
N TYR A 100 6.86 -19.50 0.20
CA TYR A 100 5.70 -20.20 0.73
C TYR A 100 4.66 -20.38 -0.38
N PHE A 101 4.26 -21.63 -0.60
CA PHE A 101 3.38 -21.98 -1.70
C PHE A 101 1.92 -21.74 -1.35
N TYR A 102 1.23 -21.01 -2.23
CA TYR A 102 -0.22 -20.87 -2.22
C TYR A 102 -0.91 -22.26 -2.39
N PRO A 103 -2.12 -22.52 -1.83
CA PRO A 103 -3.02 -21.60 -1.10
C PRO A 103 -2.89 -21.57 0.42
N ASP A 104 -2.27 -22.59 1.02
CA ASP A 104 -2.26 -22.76 2.47
C ASP A 104 -0.93 -22.38 3.13
N TYR A 105 0.09 -22.05 2.33
CA TYR A 105 1.41 -21.59 2.75
C TYR A 105 2.17 -22.58 3.66
N LYS A 106 1.73 -23.84 3.73
CA LYS A 106 2.38 -24.87 4.57
C LYS A 106 3.64 -25.43 3.93
N LYS A 107 3.64 -25.58 2.60
CA LYS A 107 4.84 -25.96 1.86
C LYS A 107 5.71 -24.72 1.66
N HIS A 108 6.99 -24.85 1.98
CA HIS A 108 7.98 -23.81 1.74
C HIS A 108 9.31 -24.37 1.23
N GLU A 109 10.08 -23.55 0.53
CA GLU A 109 11.43 -23.86 0.08
C GLU A 109 12.35 -22.64 0.15
N ASP A 110 13.65 -22.90 0.26
CA ASP A 110 14.67 -21.88 0.11
C ASP A 110 14.57 -21.23 -1.26
N PHE A 111 14.73 -19.91 -1.28
CA PHE A 111 14.61 -19.13 -2.49
C PHE A 111 15.69 -18.06 -2.58
N LYS A 112 16.19 -17.82 -3.80
CA LYS A 112 17.30 -16.91 -4.05
C LYS A 112 16.81 -15.49 -4.29
N THR A 113 17.37 -14.52 -3.57
CA THR A 113 17.03 -13.10 -3.73
C THR A 113 18.25 -12.29 -4.08
N VAL A 114 18.11 -11.37 -5.04
CA VAL A 114 19.12 -10.38 -5.39
C VAL A 114 18.53 -8.99 -5.31
N VAL A 115 19.00 -8.23 -4.33
CA VAL A 115 18.74 -6.80 -4.18
C VAL A 115 19.93 -6.05 -4.78
N PHE A 116 19.67 -5.24 -5.79
CA PHE A 116 20.71 -4.51 -6.52
C PHE A 116 21.43 -3.53 -5.60
N LYS A 117 20.67 -2.79 -4.77
CA LYS A 117 21.23 -1.86 -3.78
C LYS A 117 22.20 -2.55 -2.83
N ASP A 118 21.81 -3.66 -2.20
CA ASP A 118 22.70 -4.42 -1.30
C ASP A 118 23.97 -4.90 -2.00
N SER A 119 23.86 -5.28 -3.27
CA SER A 119 24.99 -5.76 -4.07
C SER A 119 25.96 -4.62 -4.37
N LEU A 120 25.45 -3.43 -4.72
CA LEU A 120 26.23 -2.23 -4.96
C LEU A 120 26.88 -1.68 -3.68
N ASP A 121 26.14 -1.67 -2.57
CA ASP A 121 26.63 -1.20 -1.28
C ASP A 121 27.79 -2.09 -0.80
N LYS A 122 27.65 -3.43 -0.88
CA LYS A 122 28.75 -4.37 -0.60
C LYS A 122 29.95 -4.17 -1.52
N LYS A 123 29.73 -3.91 -2.81
CA LYS A 123 30.82 -3.65 -3.76
C LYS A 123 31.53 -2.34 -3.40
N SER A 124 30.80 -1.30 -3.01
CA SER A 124 31.33 -0.02 -2.56
C SER A 124 32.19 -0.19 -1.31
N GLU A 125 31.71 -0.94 -0.32
CA GLU A 125 32.47 -1.28 0.90
C GLU A 125 33.78 -2.01 0.58
N GLN A 126 33.76 -2.97 -0.35
CA GLN A 126 34.96 -3.68 -0.80
C GLN A 126 35.98 -2.77 -1.48
N LEU A 127 35.53 -1.74 -2.21
CA LEU A 127 36.41 -0.75 -2.83
C LEU A 127 37.02 0.20 -1.79
N GLY A 128 36.34 0.41 -0.67
CA GLY A 128 36.83 1.13 0.51
C GLY A 128 37.35 2.54 0.18
N THR A 129 38.46 2.92 0.79
CA THR A 129 39.17 4.19 0.49
C THR A 129 40.31 4.00 -0.51
N LYS A 130 40.46 2.81 -1.11
CA LYS A 130 41.61 2.42 -1.93
C LYS A 130 41.70 3.20 -3.24
N TYR A 131 40.59 3.74 -3.73
CA TYR A 131 40.51 4.45 -5.00
C TYR A 131 39.95 5.88 -4.82
N PRO A 132 40.29 6.83 -5.70
CA PRO A 132 39.55 8.08 -5.84
C PRO A 132 38.09 7.83 -6.23
N ASP A 133 37.19 8.73 -5.85
CA ASP A 133 35.75 8.52 -6.04
C ASP A 133 35.34 8.40 -7.51
N SER A 134 35.99 9.13 -8.42
CA SER A 134 35.75 9.00 -9.87
C SER A 134 36.02 7.58 -10.40
N ILE A 135 37.06 6.92 -9.89
CA ILE A 135 37.39 5.53 -10.25
C ILE A 135 36.38 4.57 -9.61
N LYS A 136 35.98 4.81 -8.35
CA LYS A 136 34.95 3.99 -7.69
C LYS A 136 33.62 4.02 -8.44
N PHE A 137 33.15 5.20 -8.84
CA PHE A 137 31.89 5.34 -9.57
C PHE A 137 31.92 4.54 -10.87
N LYS A 138 33.02 4.62 -11.63
CA LYS A 138 33.17 3.84 -12.85
C LYS A 138 33.17 2.32 -12.58
N MET A 139 33.88 1.86 -11.55
CA MET A 139 33.90 0.44 -11.17
C MET A 139 32.53 -0.06 -10.67
N LEU A 140 31.77 0.78 -9.98
CA LEU A 140 30.41 0.47 -9.54
C LEU A 140 29.43 0.42 -10.72
N ASP A 141 29.54 1.33 -11.67
CA ASP A 141 28.74 1.34 -12.90
C ASP A 141 29.00 0.09 -13.75
N GLU A 142 30.27 -0.25 -14.00
CA GLU A 142 30.65 -1.48 -14.70
C GLU A 142 30.11 -2.74 -13.98
N PHE A 143 30.16 -2.74 -12.64
CA PHE A 143 29.61 -3.82 -11.83
C PHE A 143 28.08 -3.89 -11.94
N GLU A 144 27.37 -2.77 -11.85
CA GLU A 144 25.91 -2.72 -12.04
C GLU A 144 25.52 -3.26 -13.41
N ILE A 145 26.19 -2.81 -14.49
CA ILE A 145 25.94 -3.29 -15.86
C ILE A 145 26.14 -4.81 -15.96
N SER A 146 27.19 -5.35 -15.33
CA SER A 146 27.44 -6.79 -15.33
C SER A 146 26.36 -7.59 -14.58
N LEU A 147 25.88 -7.04 -13.46
CA LEU A 147 24.82 -7.63 -12.65
C LEU A 147 23.49 -7.61 -13.41
N LEU A 148 23.15 -6.48 -14.05
CA LEU A 148 21.96 -6.33 -14.90
C LEU A 148 21.94 -7.35 -16.04
N LYS A 149 23.07 -7.52 -16.75
CA LYS A 149 23.20 -8.50 -17.83
C LYS A 149 22.88 -9.93 -17.39
N THR A 150 23.26 -10.31 -16.17
CA THR A 150 22.99 -11.66 -15.61
C THR A 150 21.49 -11.97 -15.52
N TYR A 151 20.66 -10.93 -15.39
CA TYR A 151 19.19 -11.05 -15.27
C TYR A 151 18.44 -10.55 -16.51
N HIS A 152 19.15 -10.35 -17.63
CA HIS A 152 18.61 -9.81 -18.87
C HIS A 152 17.92 -8.45 -18.66
N LEU A 153 18.57 -7.58 -17.90
CA LEU A 153 18.11 -6.24 -17.60
C LEU A 153 18.98 -5.20 -18.30
N THR A 154 18.37 -4.07 -18.65
CA THR A 154 19.07 -2.93 -19.25
C THR A 154 19.43 -1.89 -18.20
N PRO A 155 20.55 -1.18 -18.37
CA PRO A 155 20.84 0.03 -17.61
C PRO A 155 19.72 1.04 -17.75
N CYS A 156 19.62 1.91 -16.75
CA CYS A 156 18.62 2.95 -16.74
C CYS A 156 19.19 4.22 -17.34
N GLU A 157 18.70 4.59 -18.51
CA GLU A 157 19.08 5.86 -19.12
C GLU A 157 18.34 7.00 -18.41
N TYR A 158 19.13 7.93 -17.85
CA TYR A 158 18.71 9.19 -17.21
C TYR A 158 17.79 9.06 -15.97
N THR A 159 18.39 9.24 -14.79
CA THR A 159 17.82 9.12 -13.44
C THR A 159 16.79 10.18 -13.03
N VAL A 160 16.54 11.20 -13.85
CA VAL A 160 15.78 12.39 -13.41
C VAL A 160 14.28 12.37 -13.77
N VAL A 161 13.85 11.64 -14.81
CA VAL A 161 12.48 11.81 -15.34
C VAL A 161 11.68 10.49 -15.48
N HIS A 162 12.33 9.32 -15.52
CA HIS A 162 11.65 8.04 -15.81
C HIS A 162 12.10 6.85 -14.92
N GLN A 163 12.24 7.08 -13.61
CA GLN A 163 12.62 6.02 -12.66
C GLN A 163 11.63 4.84 -12.61
N GLU A 164 10.36 5.04 -12.99
CA GLU A 164 9.35 3.97 -13.02
C GLU A 164 9.69 2.83 -13.98
N ARG A 165 10.36 3.12 -15.11
CA ARG A 165 10.77 2.09 -16.09
C ARG A 165 11.97 1.26 -15.62
N CYS A 166 12.54 1.63 -14.49
CA CYS A 166 13.74 1.03 -13.89
C CYS A 166 13.45 0.15 -12.70
N ASN A 167 12.27 0.35 -12.09
CA ASN A 167 11.83 -0.40 -10.94
C ASN A 167 11.57 -1.86 -11.33
N ILE A 168 12.29 -2.76 -10.69
CA ILE A 168 12.15 -4.19 -10.93
C ILE A 168 11.89 -4.84 -9.59
N PHE A 169 10.84 -5.64 -9.53
CA PHE A 169 10.49 -6.43 -8.36
C PHE A 169 9.68 -7.64 -8.84
N GLU A 170 10.39 -8.66 -9.30
CA GLU A 170 9.78 -9.83 -9.93
C GLU A 170 10.71 -11.05 -9.88
N ILE A 171 10.16 -12.21 -10.23
CA ILE A 171 10.92 -13.46 -10.32
C ILE A 171 11.51 -13.59 -11.72
N ARG A 172 12.84 -13.72 -11.82
CA ARG A 172 13.58 -14.06 -13.04
C ARG A 172 14.53 -15.20 -12.78
N ASN A 173 14.53 -16.23 -13.63
CA ASN A 173 15.44 -17.37 -13.50
C ASN A 173 15.44 -17.97 -12.07
N ASN A 174 14.24 -18.17 -11.51
CA ASN A 174 14.04 -18.65 -10.14
C ASN A 174 14.73 -17.80 -9.04
N THR A 175 14.92 -16.50 -9.30
CA THR A 175 15.50 -15.52 -8.37
C THR A 175 14.60 -14.29 -8.27
N LEU A 176 14.37 -13.77 -7.06
CA LEU A 176 13.63 -12.52 -6.85
C LEU A 176 14.61 -11.39 -7.06
N VAL A 177 14.38 -10.64 -8.12
CA VAL A 177 15.21 -9.51 -8.52
C VAL A 177 14.55 -8.23 -8.07
N VAL A 178 15.26 -7.45 -7.26
CA VAL A 178 14.77 -6.17 -6.71
C VAL A 178 15.75 -5.05 -7.05
N ARG A 179 15.26 -4.08 -7.83
CA ARG A 179 15.94 -2.85 -8.25
C ARG A 179 15.03 -1.65 -8.01
N GLN A 180 14.58 -1.48 -6.78
CA GLN A 180 13.83 -0.32 -6.33
C GLN A 180 14.04 -0.17 -4.82
N THR A 181 13.69 0.99 -4.27
CA THR A 181 13.86 1.27 -2.84
C THR A 181 12.83 0.54 -1.98
N GLU A 182 11.58 0.44 -2.45
CA GLU A 182 10.53 -0.25 -1.71
C GLU A 182 10.71 -1.77 -1.77
N LEU A 183 10.83 -2.39 -0.60
CA LEU A 183 11.03 -3.83 -0.43
C LEU A 183 9.72 -4.61 -0.21
N PHE A 184 8.58 -4.00 -0.47
CA PHE A 184 7.27 -4.66 -0.43
C PHE A 184 6.56 -4.55 -1.78
N LYS A 185 6.01 -5.66 -2.28
CA LYS A 185 5.15 -5.66 -3.47
C LYS A 185 4.13 -6.81 -3.45
N ASN A 186 2.91 -6.54 -3.93
CA ASN A 186 1.86 -7.54 -4.04
C ASN A 186 1.19 -7.51 -5.43
N ASP A 187 1.44 -8.54 -6.24
CA ASP A 187 0.82 -8.72 -7.57
C ASP A 187 -0.46 -9.58 -7.55
N PHE A 188 -0.86 -10.04 -6.36
CA PHE A 188 -2.07 -10.82 -6.11
C PHE A 188 -3.18 -10.01 -5.42
N SER A 189 -3.11 -8.69 -5.50
CA SER A 189 -4.09 -7.80 -4.88
C SER A 189 -5.44 -7.81 -5.60
N LYS A 190 -6.49 -7.66 -4.80
CA LYS A 190 -7.86 -7.38 -5.20
C LYS A 190 -8.16 -5.94 -4.80
N LEU A 191 -8.54 -5.12 -5.76
CA LEU A 191 -8.77 -3.70 -5.50
C LEU A 191 -10.21 -3.50 -4.99
N PRO A 192 -10.39 -2.71 -3.91
CA PRO A 192 -11.71 -2.29 -3.48
C PRO A 192 -12.29 -1.25 -4.45
N THR A 193 -13.60 -1.11 -4.42
CA THR A 193 -14.36 -0.18 -5.28
C THR A 193 -14.72 1.07 -4.50
N ALA A 194 -14.49 2.25 -5.09
CA ALA A 194 -14.90 3.52 -4.49
C ALA A 194 -16.42 3.60 -4.32
N ILE A 195 -16.87 4.20 -3.22
CA ILE A 195 -18.29 4.43 -2.98
C ILE A 195 -18.73 5.70 -3.71
N PRO A 196 -19.79 5.65 -4.55
CA PRO A 196 -20.28 6.82 -5.25
C PRO A 196 -20.60 7.98 -4.31
N LYS A 197 -20.27 9.20 -4.74
CA LYS A 197 -20.72 10.43 -4.09
C LYS A 197 -22.11 10.81 -4.62
N PHE A 198 -22.93 11.42 -3.77
CA PHE A 198 -24.27 11.90 -4.16
C PHE A 198 -24.45 13.41 -4.01
N ASP A 199 -23.46 14.09 -3.43
CA ASP A 199 -23.40 15.55 -3.29
C ASP A 199 -21.95 16.03 -3.39
N ASP A 200 -21.78 17.34 -3.57
CA ASP A 200 -20.48 18.01 -3.69
C ASP A 200 -19.73 18.07 -2.35
N ASP A 201 -18.40 18.09 -2.43
CA ASP A 201 -17.53 18.20 -1.26
C ASP A 201 -17.61 19.60 -0.62
N VAL A 202 -17.69 19.65 0.70
CA VAL A 202 -17.84 20.89 1.47
C VAL A 202 -16.58 21.20 2.25
N LEU A 203 -15.94 22.34 1.99
CA LEU A 203 -14.80 22.78 2.79
C LEU A 203 -15.25 23.09 4.21
N ILE A 204 -14.77 22.31 5.18
CA ILE A 204 -15.16 22.46 6.59
C ILE A 204 -14.09 23.16 7.42
N ARG A 205 -12.81 22.96 7.11
CA ARG A 205 -11.70 23.63 7.81
C ARG A 205 -10.42 23.62 6.99
N TRP A 206 -9.48 24.46 7.40
CA TRP A 206 -8.09 24.39 6.97
C TRP A 206 -7.27 23.74 8.07
N GLU A 207 -6.50 22.71 7.75
CA GLU A 207 -5.56 22.09 8.66
C GLU A 207 -4.19 22.76 8.54
N ASN A 208 -3.67 23.24 9.67
CA ASN A 208 -2.37 23.88 9.75
C ASN A 208 -1.28 22.82 9.90
N GLY A 209 -0.57 22.53 8.81
CA GLY A 209 0.65 21.72 8.80
C GLY A 209 1.86 22.51 8.30
N LYS A 210 2.88 21.80 7.78
CA LYS A 210 3.99 22.44 7.03
C LYS A 210 3.49 23.17 5.78
N MET A 211 2.39 22.69 5.21
CA MET A 211 1.57 23.40 4.24
C MET A 211 0.13 23.42 4.79
N VAL A 212 -0.60 24.49 4.50
CA VAL A 212 -2.01 24.59 4.88
C VAL A 212 -2.81 23.73 3.89
N THR A 213 -3.54 22.75 4.41
CA THR A 213 -4.30 21.80 3.60
C THR A 213 -5.80 21.99 3.86
N PRO A 214 -6.64 22.13 2.82
CA PRO A 214 -8.09 22.16 3.01
C PRO A 214 -8.59 20.75 3.38
N ILE A 215 -9.52 20.68 4.33
CA ILE A 215 -10.24 19.45 4.68
C ILE A 215 -11.69 19.61 4.26
N TYR A 216 -12.19 18.63 3.50
CA TYR A 216 -13.55 18.62 3.01
C TYR A 216 -14.39 17.55 3.70
N LEU A 217 -15.71 17.75 3.65
CA LEU A 217 -16.69 16.75 3.97
C LEU A 217 -17.25 16.19 2.66
N ALA A 218 -17.08 14.89 2.46
CA ALA A 218 -17.57 14.15 1.30
C ALA A 218 -18.84 13.37 1.65
N TYR A 219 -19.79 13.33 0.70
CA TYR A 219 -21.11 12.75 0.88
C TYR A 219 -21.25 11.50 0.01
N HIS A 220 -21.39 10.34 0.64
CA HIS A 220 -21.36 9.03 -0.02
C HIS A 220 -22.68 8.28 0.10
N GLN A 221 -23.03 7.55 -0.95
CA GLN A 221 -24.19 6.67 -0.98
C GLN A 221 -23.75 5.22 -1.16
N LEU A 222 -24.09 4.39 -0.18
CA LEU A 222 -23.86 2.95 -0.16
C LEU A 222 -25.20 2.23 -0.02
N ASN A 223 -25.67 1.62 -1.10
CA ASN A 223 -27.00 1.02 -1.17
C ASN A 223 -28.08 2.04 -0.74
N THR A 224 -28.80 1.76 0.33
CA THR A 224 -29.82 2.66 0.93
C THR A 224 -29.25 3.60 1.99
N TYR A 225 -27.97 3.47 2.35
CA TYR A 225 -27.33 4.29 3.37
C TYR A 225 -26.64 5.51 2.73
N GLN A 226 -26.98 6.68 3.24
CA GLN A 226 -26.26 7.92 2.95
C GLN A 226 -25.49 8.34 4.19
N PHE A 227 -24.25 8.77 4.02
CA PHE A 227 -23.40 9.24 5.11
C PHE A 227 -22.39 10.27 4.63
N LYS A 228 -21.82 11.00 5.58
CA LYS A 228 -20.76 11.98 5.33
C LYS A 228 -19.47 11.60 6.07
N CYS A 229 -18.31 11.88 5.50
CA CYS A 229 -17.02 11.68 6.16
C CYS A 229 -16.00 12.71 5.67
N ASP A 230 -14.89 12.83 6.39
CA ASP A 230 -13.71 13.56 5.91
C ASP A 230 -13.27 12.98 4.55
N ASP A 231 -12.96 13.84 3.59
CA ASP A 231 -12.59 13.43 2.23
C ASP A 231 -11.32 12.57 2.20
N MET A 232 -10.43 12.76 3.17
CA MET A 232 -9.22 11.96 3.34
C MET A 232 -9.48 10.54 3.84
N MET A 233 -10.68 10.23 4.34
CA MET A 233 -11.03 8.88 4.81
C MET A 233 -11.20 7.88 3.65
N MET A 234 -11.60 8.37 2.46
CA MET A 234 -11.74 7.61 1.22
C MET A 234 -12.39 6.22 1.40
N PRO A 235 -13.66 6.15 1.84
CA PRO A 235 -14.31 4.88 2.10
C PRO A 235 -14.53 4.09 0.81
N THR A 236 -14.29 2.78 0.89
CA THR A 236 -14.41 1.86 -0.24
C THR A 236 -15.22 0.64 0.15
N THR A 237 -15.64 -0.12 -0.85
CA THR A 237 -16.31 -1.42 -0.68
C THR A 237 -15.50 -2.54 -1.30
N ILE A 238 -15.61 -3.73 -0.73
CA ILE A 238 -15.02 -4.93 -1.32
C ILE A 238 -15.92 -6.14 -1.10
N ASN A 239 -16.04 -6.98 -2.11
CA ASN A 239 -16.77 -8.25 -2.01
C ASN A 239 -15.78 -9.36 -1.66
N LEU A 240 -16.00 -10.07 -0.55
CA LEU A 240 -15.20 -11.23 -0.14
C LEU A 240 -16.14 -12.40 0.13
N ASN A 241 -15.91 -13.57 -0.49
CA ASN A 241 -16.74 -14.77 -0.35
C ASN A 241 -18.25 -14.49 -0.51
N GLY A 242 -18.61 -13.67 -1.50
CA GLY A 242 -20.00 -13.32 -1.81
C GLY A 242 -20.66 -12.32 -0.85
N LYS A 243 -19.95 -11.77 0.13
CA LYS A 243 -20.46 -10.74 1.04
C LYS A 243 -19.81 -9.39 0.76
N GLN A 244 -20.57 -8.31 0.91
CA GLN A 244 -20.08 -6.95 0.73
C GLN A 244 -19.55 -6.38 2.05
N TYR A 245 -18.38 -5.75 1.99
CA TYR A 245 -17.74 -5.12 3.14
C TYR A 245 -17.47 -3.65 2.85
N LEU A 246 -17.57 -2.82 3.87
CA LEU A 246 -17.07 -1.44 3.88
C LEU A 246 -15.66 -1.43 4.48
N PHE A 247 -14.73 -0.77 3.80
CA PHE A 247 -13.35 -0.59 4.25
C PHE A 247 -12.97 0.88 4.31
N THR A 248 -12.35 1.28 5.42
CA THR A 248 -11.62 2.56 5.53
C THR A 248 -10.29 2.34 6.22
N HIS A 249 -9.28 3.13 5.87
CA HIS A 249 -7.96 3.05 6.50
C HIS A 249 -7.98 3.44 7.99
N GLN A 250 -8.99 4.19 8.43
CA GLN A 250 -9.10 4.64 9.82
C GLN A 250 -9.85 3.62 10.70
N PHE A 251 -10.93 3.02 10.21
CA PHE A 251 -11.79 2.13 11.01
C PHE A 251 -11.56 0.65 10.75
N GLY A 252 -10.99 0.29 9.60
CA GLY A 252 -10.76 -1.08 9.18
C GLY A 252 -11.91 -1.63 8.35
N LEU A 253 -12.17 -2.93 8.49
CA LEU A 253 -13.10 -3.69 7.66
C LEU A 253 -14.39 -4.04 8.42
N TYR A 254 -15.52 -3.70 7.83
CA TYR A 254 -16.86 -3.95 8.36
C TYR A 254 -17.69 -4.75 7.36
N LEU A 255 -18.33 -5.82 7.81
CA LEU A 255 -19.36 -6.52 7.04
C LEU A 255 -20.62 -5.66 7.02
N ILE A 256 -21.17 -5.42 5.83
CA ILE A 256 -22.48 -4.80 5.64
C ILE A 256 -23.53 -5.90 5.82
N LYS A 257 -24.45 -5.71 6.77
CA LYS A 257 -25.57 -6.62 6.99
C LYS A 257 -26.71 -6.17 6.06
N GLU A 258 -27.28 -7.14 5.35
CA GLU A 258 -28.54 -6.98 4.62
C GLU A 258 -29.73 -6.96 5.57
#